data_AF-A0A434S1G6-F1
#
_entry.id   AF-A0A434S1G6-F1
#
_cell.length_a   1.000
_cell.length_b   1.000
_cell.length_c   1.000
_cell.angle_alpha   90.00
_cell.angle_beta   90.00
_cell.angle_gamma   90.00
#
_symmetry.space_group_name_H-M   'P 1'
#
loop_
_entity.id
_entity.type
_entity.pdbx_description
1 polymer ?
#
loop_
_entity_poly.entity_id
_entity_poly.type
_entity_poly.pdbx_seq_one_letter_code
_entity_poly.pdbx_strand_id
1 'polypeptide(L)'
;MNLTTSLRLLTSALAMSLGPVPARGQSAPAPALNLELNAVQPSDKGCRLTFVVNNALGADLSKSAFEIALFKESGVVDRLTVLDFKDLPVGKTKVTRFDLAGADCGKLRRVLINSATECAGTGVEPTACMRDLKTSTKTAIAFGV
;
A
#
# COMPACT_ATOMS: atom_id res chain seq x y z
N MET A 1 27.96 79.05 39.06
CA MET A 1 26.74 78.35 39.52
C MET A 1 25.88 78.09 38.28
N ASN A 2 25.50 76.82 38.05
CA ASN A 2 24.71 76.24 36.94
C ASN A 2 25.42 76.23 35.57
N LEU A 3 25.33 75.24 34.67
CA LEU A 3 24.71 73.91 34.48
C LEU A 3 25.42 73.40 33.17
N THR A 4 25.71 72.15 32.86
CA THR A 4 24.81 71.01 32.59
C THR A 4 25.66 69.78 32.23
N THR A 5 25.26 68.63 32.75
CA THR A 5 25.76 67.28 32.46
C THR A 5 25.32 66.80 31.07
N SER A 6 26.11 65.98 30.38
CA SER A 6 25.62 65.10 29.32
C SER A 6 26.40 63.79 29.29
N LEU A 7 25.71 62.75 29.77
CA LEU A 7 26.13 61.35 29.83
C LEU A 7 25.84 60.70 28.46
N ARG A 8 26.87 60.21 27.75
CA ARG A 8 26.68 59.42 26.52
C ARG A 8 26.84 57.93 26.84
N LEU A 9 25.72 57.20 26.82
CA LEU A 9 25.68 55.74 26.86
C LEU A 9 26.06 55.17 25.48
N LEU A 10 27.06 54.27 25.43
CA LEU A 10 27.38 53.46 24.25
C LEU A 10 26.64 52.12 24.34
N THR A 11 25.69 51.89 23.45
CA THR A 11 24.97 50.63 23.25
C THR A 11 25.65 49.80 22.16
N SER A 12 26.29 48.67 22.53
CA SER A 12 26.78 47.66 21.58
C SER A 12 25.63 46.77 21.09
N ALA A 13 25.34 46.78 19.80
CA ALA A 13 24.38 45.88 19.16
C ALA A 13 25.06 44.58 18.72
N LEU A 14 24.62 43.44 19.27
CA LEU A 14 25.07 42.10 18.89
C LEU A 14 24.19 41.60 17.73
N ALA A 15 24.72 41.57 16.51
CA ALA A 15 24.02 41.09 15.33
C ALA A 15 24.07 39.55 15.27
N MET A 16 22.95 38.88 15.56
CA MET A 16 22.77 37.44 15.29
C MET A 16 22.44 37.24 13.81
N SER A 17 23.39 36.66 13.06
CA SER A 17 23.19 36.25 11.67
C SER A 17 22.28 35.02 11.59
N LEU A 18 21.04 35.19 11.14
CA LEU A 18 20.17 34.08 10.75
C LEU A 18 20.64 33.50 9.41
N GLY A 19 21.36 32.37 9.46
CA GLY A 19 21.68 31.59 8.27
C GLY A 19 20.45 30.84 7.74
N PRO A 20 20.27 30.72 6.41
CA PRO A 20 19.16 29.98 5.83
C PRO A 20 19.28 28.48 6.14
N VAL A 21 18.28 27.93 6.81
CA VAL A 21 18.15 26.48 7.03
C VAL A 21 17.63 25.86 5.73
N PRO A 22 18.33 24.87 5.12
CA PRO A 22 17.83 24.20 3.94
C PRO A 22 16.60 23.36 4.32
N ALA A 23 15.44 23.75 3.81
CA ALA A 23 14.23 22.94 3.90
C ALA A 23 14.39 21.71 3.01
N ARG A 24 14.60 20.53 3.62
CA ARG A 24 14.47 19.25 2.92
C ARG A 24 12.99 19.02 2.64
N GLY A 25 12.56 19.19 1.40
CA GLY A 25 11.23 18.79 0.96
C GLY A 25 11.03 17.29 1.20
N GLN A 26 9.94 16.91 1.88
CA GLN A 26 9.53 15.52 1.98
C GLN A 26 9.06 15.06 0.60
N SER A 27 9.80 14.17 -0.04
CA SER A 27 9.35 13.52 -1.27
C SER A 27 8.04 12.79 -0.99
N ALA A 28 7.05 12.96 -1.87
CA ALA A 28 5.82 12.18 -1.78
C ALA A 28 6.14 10.67 -1.84
N PRO A 29 5.41 9.81 -1.10
CA PRO A 29 5.60 8.36 -1.19
C PRO A 29 5.45 7.88 -2.63
N ALA A 30 6.28 6.92 -3.03
CA ALA A 30 6.16 6.29 -4.33
C ALA A 30 4.77 5.62 -4.48
N PRO A 31 4.16 5.62 -5.69
CA PRO A 31 2.91 4.91 -5.93
C PRO A 31 2.98 3.45 -5.48
N ALA A 32 1.91 2.97 -4.88
CA ALA A 32 1.82 1.58 -4.45
C ALA A 32 0.38 1.07 -4.46
N LEU A 33 0.20 -0.18 -4.90
CA LEU A 33 -1.00 -0.95 -4.63
C LEU A 33 -0.64 -2.04 -3.63
N ASN A 34 -1.10 -1.90 -2.40
CA ASN A 34 -0.76 -2.85 -1.33
C ASN A 34 -1.86 -3.92 -1.24
N LEU A 35 -1.49 -5.18 -1.40
CA LEU A 35 -2.33 -6.35 -1.15
C LEU A 35 -1.74 -7.14 0.03
N GLU A 36 -2.51 -7.29 1.11
CA GLU A 36 -2.15 -8.13 2.25
C GLU A 36 -3.07 -9.36 2.29
N LEU A 37 -2.49 -10.57 2.28
CA LEU A 37 -3.20 -11.78 2.68
C LEU A 37 -3.34 -11.79 4.21
N ASN A 38 -4.49 -11.36 4.69
CA ASN A 38 -4.72 -11.09 6.11
C ASN A 38 -5.15 -12.34 6.88
N ALA A 39 -6.02 -13.16 6.29
CA ALA A 39 -6.47 -14.41 6.91
C ALA A 39 -6.84 -15.48 5.88
N VAL A 40 -6.65 -16.74 6.26
CA VAL A 40 -7.10 -17.93 5.54
C VAL A 40 -7.86 -18.82 6.51
N GLN A 41 -9.12 -19.11 6.23
CA GLN A 41 -10.02 -19.80 7.15
C GLN A 41 -10.95 -20.75 6.39
N PRO A 42 -11.26 -21.93 6.95
CA PRO A 42 -12.32 -22.78 6.39
C PRO A 42 -13.65 -22.04 6.29
N SER A 43 -14.43 -22.34 5.26
CA SER A 43 -15.82 -21.90 5.12
C SER A 43 -16.70 -23.02 4.59
N ASP A 44 -18.02 -22.86 4.66
CA ASP A 44 -18.98 -23.88 4.18
C ASP A 44 -18.80 -24.22 2.68
N LYS A 45 -18.17 -23.32 1.92
CA LYS A 45 -17.92 -23.51 0.48
C LYS A 45 -16.53 -24.07 0.18
N GLY A 46 -15.60 -24.06 1.13
CA GLY A 46 -14.21 -24.45 0.91
C GLY A 46 -13.27 -23.57 1.71
N CYS A 47 -12.42 -22.81 1.02
CA CYS A 47 -11.43 -21.96 1.67
C CYS A 47 -11.70 -20.47 1.50
N ARG A 48 -11.81 -19.74 2.61
CA ARG A 48 -12.00 -18.29 2.62
C ARG A 48 -10.66 -17.58 2.74
N LEU A 49 -10.35 -16.73 1.76
CA LEU A 49 -9.23 -15.80 1.82
C LEU A 49 -9.75 -14.40 2.17
N THR A 50 -9.14 -13.76 3.15
CA THR A 50 -9.37 -12.36 3.50
C THR A 50 -8.17 -11.53 3.10
N PHE A 51 -8.40 -10.50 2.29
CA PHE A 51 -7.40 -9.55 1.86
C PHE A 51 -7.69 -8.17 2.45
N VAL A 52 -6.61 -7.47 2.81
CA VAL A 52 -6.65 -6.02 3.07
C VAL A 52 -5.92 -5.34 1.92
N VAL A 53 -6.61 -4.43 1.24
CA VAL A 53 -6.08 -3.74 0.05
C VAL A 53 -6.04 -2.25 0.31
N ASN A 54 -4.94 -1.60 -0.03
CA ASN A 54 -4.80 -0.16 0.02
C ASN A 54 -4.33 0.38 -1.34
N ASN A 55 -5.13 1.28 -1.93
CA ASN A 55 -4.77 1.95 -3.18
C ASN A 55 -4.03 3.26 -2.88
N ALA A 56 -2.71 3.25 -3.02
CA ALA A 56 -1.85 4.42 -2.97
C ALA A 56 -1.22 4.72 -4.35
N LEU A 57 -1.90 4.40 -5.45
CA LEU A 57 -1.43 4.68 -6.81
C LEU A 57 -1.57 6.15 -7.23
N GLY A 58 -2.28 6.96 -6.43
CA GLY A 58 -2.54 8.37 -6.73
C GLY A 58 -3.75 8.63 -7.63
N ALA A 59 -4.51 7.60 -8.00
CA ALA A 59 -5.75 7.71 -8.76
C ALA A 59 -6.77 6.63 -8.35
N ASP A 60 -8.06 6.88 -8.59
CA ASP A 60 -9.12 5.89 -8.36
C ASP A 60 -9.01 4.73 -9.35
N LEU A 61 -9.11 3.51 -8.86
CA LEU A 61 -9.35 2.34 -9.69
C LEU A 61 -10.86 2.11 -9.75
N SER A 62 -11.45 2.20 -10.94
CA SER A 62 -12.85 1.83 -11.16
C SER A 62 -13.03 0.32 -11.26
N LYS A 63 -11.98 -0.42 -11.67
CA LYS A 63 -11.94 -1.88 -11.65
C LYS A 63 -10.54 -2.40 -11.32
N SER A 64 -10.49 -3.47 -10.54
CA SER A 64 -9.26 -4.17 -10.19
C SER A 64 -9.54 -5.66 -10.00
N ALA A 65 -8.87 -6.49 -10.79
CA ALA A 65 -9.00 -7.94 -10.70
C ALA A 65 -7.65 -8.60 -10.98
N PHE A 66 -7.35 -9.67 -10.24
CA PHE A 66 -6.07 -10.37 -10.31
C PHE A 66 -6.27 -11.85 -10.52
N GLU A 67 -5.53 -12.42 -11.47
CA GLU A 67 -5.38 -13.87 -11.54
C GLU A 67 -4.41 -14.31 -10.45
N ILE A 68 -4.86 -15.27 -9.65
CA ILE A 68 -4.07 -15.87 -8.59
C ILE A 68 -3.87 -17.37 -8.83
N ALA A 69 -2.68 -17.85 -8.52
CA ALA A 69 -2.36 -19.26 -8.44
C ALA A 69 -2.32 -19.71 -6.98
N LEU A 70 -3.07 -20.77 -6.67
CA LEU A 70 -3.04 -21.42 -5.37
C LEU A 70 -2.14 -22.63 -5.44
N PHE A 71 -1.24 -22.76 -4.47
CA PHE A 71 -0.33 -23.89 -4.37
C PHE A 71 -0.63 -24.68 -3.11
N LYS A 72 -0.67 -25.99 -3.28
CA LYS A 72 -0.75 -26.97 -2.19
C LYS A 72 0.66 -27.31 -1.69
N GLU A 73 0.72 -28.31 -0.83
CA GLU A 73 1.94 -28.99 -0.40
C GLU A 73 2.82 -29.39 -1.60
N SER A 74 4.12 -29.53 -1.37
CA SER A 74 5.14 -29.83 -2.40
C SER A 74 5.29 -28.79 -3.53
N GLY A 75 4.62 -27.63 -3.44
CA GLY A 75 4.72 -26.57 -4.45
C GLY A 75 3.92 -26.87 -5.72
N VAL A 76 2.96 -27.79 -5.65
CA VAL A 76 2.06 -28.11 -6.77
C VAL A 76 0.93 -27.10 -6.85
N VAL A 77 0.65 -26.58 -8.05
CA VAL A 77 -0.50 -25.72 -8.30
C VAL A 77 -1.79 -26.52 -8.11
N ASP A 78 -2.66 -26.05 -7.23
CA ASP A 78 -4.03 -26.56 -7.09
C ASP A 78 -4.92 -26.04 -8.20
N ARG A 79 -4.93 -24.71 -8.40
CA ARG A 79 -5.76 -24.04 -9.39
C ARG A 79 -5.28 -22.62 -9.67
N LEU A 80 -5.76 -22.09 -10.79
CA LEU A 80 -5.79 -20.66 -11.09
C LEU A 80 -7.21 -20.13 -10.88
N THR A 81 -7.35 -18.90 -10.39
CA THR A 81 -8.64 -18.23 -10.27
C THR A 81 -8.49 -16.72 -10.32
N VAL A 82 -9.51 -16.01 -10.79
CA VAL A 82 -9.52 -14.54 -10.81
C VAL A 82 -10.30 -14.03 -9.60
N LEU A 83 -9.67 -13.14 -8.83
CA LEU A 83 -10.32 -12.44 -7.73
C LEU A 83 -10.63 -11.00 -8.14
N ASP A 84 -11.90 -10.64 -8.15
CA ASP A 84 -12.39 -9.29 -8.46
C ASP A 84 -12.48 -8.44 -7.18
N PHE A 85 -11.56 -7.49 -7.05
CA PHE A 85 -11.48 -6.53 -5.95
C PHE A 85 -12.35 -5.29 -6.18
N LYS A 86 -12.98 -5.18 -7.36
CA LYS A 86 -13.88 -4.11 -7.77
C LYS A 86 -13.19 -2.75 -7.80
N ASP A 87 -13.94 -1.69 -7.49
CA ASP A 87 -13.41 -0.35 -7.31
C ASP A 87 -12.43 -0.30 -6.14
N LEU A 88 -11.37 0.50 -6.25
CA LEU A 88 -10.49 0.83 -5.13
C LEU A 88 -10.24 2.35 -5.17
N PRO A 89 -10.98 3.15 -4.39
CA PRO A 89 -10.76 4.59 -4.38
C PRO A 89 -9.38 4.96 -3.83
N VAL A 90 -8.82 6.05 -4.35
CA VAL A 90 -7.49 6.53 -3.98
C VAL A 90 -7.38 6.80 -2.48
N GLY A 91 -6.29 6.37 -1.88
CA GLY A 91 -5.98 6.51 -0.46
C GLY A 91 -6.85 5.66 0.46
N LYS A 92 -7.80 4.86 -0.06
CA LYS A 92 -8.68 4.03 0.76
C LYS A 92 -8.10 2.64 0.96
N THR A 93 -8.41 2.10 2.15
CA THR A 93 -8.19 0.70 2.49
C THR A 93 -9.52 -0.04 2.46
N LYS A 94 -9.58 -1.17 1.76
CA LYS A 94 -10.74 -2.06 1.69
C LYS A 94 -10.36 -3.45 2.21
N VAL A 95 -11.29 -4.09 2.91
CA VAL A 95 -11.16 -5.50 3.31
C VAL A 95 -12.11 -6.31 2.44
N THR A 96 -11.56 -7.27 1.71
CA THR A 96 -12.31 -8.10 0.76
C THR A 96 -12.14 -9.56 1.11
N ARG A 97 -13.21 -10.35 0.99
CA ARG A 97 -13.21 -11.79 1.27
C ARG A 97 -13.64 -12.56 0.04
N PHE A 98 -12.96 -13.66 -0.24
CA PHE A 98 -13.26 -14.56 -1.33
C PHE A 98 -13.40 -15.99 -0.81
N ASP A 99 -14.52 -16.63 -1.10
CA ASP A 99 -14.74 -18.05 -0.83
C ASP A 99 -14.36 -18.87 -2.06
N LEU A 100 -13.33 -19.69 -1.92
CA LEU A 100 -12.83 -20.56 -2.98
C LEU A 100 -13.46 -21.94 -2.86
N ALA A 101 -14.44 -22.18 -3.74
CA ALA A 101 -15.24 -23.39 -3.71
C ALA A 101 -14.39 -24.65 -3.86
N GLY A 102 -14.50 -25.60 -2.93
CA GLY A 102 -13.75 -26.87 -2.98
C GLY A 102 -12.23 -26.74 -2.78
N ALA A 103 -11.73 -25.58 -2.35
CA ALA A 103 -10.34 -25.45 -1.90
C ALA A 103 -10.21 -25.92 -0.45
N ASP A 104 -9.13 -26.63 -0.14
CA ASP A 104 -8.81 -27.10 1.21
C ASP A 104 -7.81 -26.15 1.86
N CYS A 105 -8.26 -25.34 2.84
CA CYS A 105 -7.39 -24.41 3.54
C CYS A 105 -6.24 -25.11 4.27
N GLY A 106 -6.45 -26.35 4.73
CA GLY A 106 -5.44 -27.11 5.44
C GLY A 106 -4.22 -27.41 4.58
N LYS A 107 -4.40 -27.50 3.25
CA LYS A 107 -3.36 -27.82 2.27
C LYS A 107 -2.77 -26.59 1.58
N LEU A 108 -3.35 -25.41 1.73
CA LEU A 108 -2.85 -24.20 1.07
C LEU A 108 -1.49 -23.78 1.67
N ARG A 109 -0.49 -23.55 0.82
CA ARG A 109 0.88 -23.20 1.23
C ARG A 109 1.39 -21.91 0.60
N ARG A 110 0.94 -21.58 -0.61
CA ARG A 110 1.27 -20.32 -1.27
C ARG A 110 0.10 -19.80 -2.09
N VAL A 111 -0.07 -18.48 -2.08
CA VAL A 111 -0.91 -17.72 -3.00
C VAL A 111 0.01 -16.83 -3.82
N LEU A 112 -0.12 -16.85 -5.14
CA LEU A 112 0.72 -16.09 -6.06
C LEU A 112 -0.16 -15.23 -6.93
N ILE A 113 0.17 -13.94 -7.10
CA ILE A 113 -0.49 -13.06 -8.08
C ILE A 113 0.23 -13.21 -9.43
N ASN A 114 -0.41 -13.86 -10.40
CA ASN A 114 0.18 -14.04 -11.73
C ASN A 114 0.14 -12.74 -12.54
N SER A 115 -1.03 -12.09 -12.55
CA SER A 115 -1.28 -10.92 -13.36
C SER A 115 -2.48 -10.13 -12.84
N ALA A 116 -2.58 -8.86 -13.25
CA ALA A 116 -3.83 -8.11 -13.16
C ALA A 116 -4.64 -8.40 -14.44
N THR A 117 -5.80 -9.04 -14.29
CA THR A 117 -6.74 -9.24 -15.40
C THR A 117 -7.53 -7.98 -15.69
N GLU A 118 -7.73 -7.13 -14.67
CA GLU A 118 -8.28 -5.79 -14.82
C GLU A 118 -7.51 -4.79 -13.95
N CYS A 119 -7.18 -3.64 -14.54
CA CYS A 119 -6.63 -2.48 -13.85
C CYS A 119 -7.10 -1.25 -14.61
N ALA A 120 -8.20 -0.63 -14.16
CA ALA A 120 -8.83 0.45 -14.89
C ALA A 120 -9.20 1.60 -13.95
N GLY A 121 -9.08 2.81 -14.46
CA GLY A 121 -9.39 4.07 -13.80
C GLY A 121 -9.07 5.24 -14.73
N THR A 122 -9.70 6.39 -14.50
CA THR A 122 -9.41 7.59 -15.31
C THR A 122 -7.96 8.01 -15.10
N GLY A 123 -7.16 8.01 -16.17
CA GLY A 123 -5.73 8.35 -16.09
C GLY A 123 -4.85 7.25 -15.47
N VAL A 124 -5.36 6.01 -15.36
CA VAL A 124 -4.61 4.86 -14.87
C VAL A 124 -4.10 4.02 -16.04
N GLU A 125 -2.79 3.83 -16.10
CA GLU A 125 -2.16 2.91 -17.04
C GLU A 125 -2.55 1.45 -16.73
N PRO A 126 -2.90 0.61 -17.72
CA PRO A 126 -3.32 -0.77 -17.50
C PRO A 126 -2.28 -1.63 -16.73
N THR A 127 -1.00 -1.27 -16.80
CA THR A 127 0.09 -1.98 -16.12
C THR A 127 0.33 -1.51 -14.69
N ALA A 128 -0.30 -0.42 -14.25
CA ALA A 128 -0.02 0.22 -12.96
C ALA A 128 -0.23 -0.73 -11.77
N CYS A 129 -1.30 -1.52 -11.78
CA CYS A 129 -1.63 -2.42 -10.69
C CYS A 129 -0.58 -3.49 -10.44
N MET A 130 0.12 -3.98 -11.48
CA MET A 130 1.20 -4.96 -11.34
C MET A 130 2.56 -4.30 -11.11
N ARG A 131 2.85 -3.22 -11.83
CA ARG A 131 4.12 -2.48 -11.72
C ARG A 131 4.39 -2.01 -10.29
N ASP A 132 3.34 -1.50 -9.64
CA ASP A 132 3.43 -0.87 -8.33
C ASP A 132 2.84 -1.79 -7.22
N LEU A 133 2.62 -3.08 -7.51
CA LEU A 133 2.09 -4.05 -6.56
C LEU A 133 3.08 -4.31 -5.42
N LYS A 134 2.58 -4.28 -4.19
CA LYS A 134 3.29 -4.72 -2.98
C LYS A 134 2.44 -5.77 -2.29
N THR A 135 3.04 -6.93 -2.03
CA THR A 135 2.37 -8.07 -1.39
C THR A 135 2.90 -8.26 0.03
N SER A 136 2.01 -8.59 0.97
CA SER A 136 2.36 -8.97 2.33
C SER A 136 1.41 -10.04 2.87
N THR A 137 1.80 -10.76 3.92
CA THR A 137 0.95 -11.78 4.54
C THR A 137 1.02 -11.67 6.05
N LYS A 138 -0.11 -11.88 6.73
CA LYS A 138 -0.19 -12.07 8.18
C LYS A 138 -0.41 -13.53 8.59
N THR A 139 -0.36 -14.42 7.61
CA THR A 139 -0.58 -15.86 7.80
C THR A 139 0.73 -16.62 7.64
N ALA A 140 0.72 -17.92 7.93
CA ALA A 140 1.83 -18.82 7.61
C ALA A 140 1.91 -19.17 6.10
N ILE A 141 0.94 -18.74 5.28
CA ILE A 141 0.89 -18.99 3.85
C ILE A 141 1.72 -17.92 3.14
N ALA A 142 2.64 -18.37 2.29
CA ALA A 142 3.46 -17.47 1.47
C ALA A 142 2.56 -16.71 0.48
N PHE A 143 2.80 -15.40 0.34
CA PHE A 143 2.07 -14.56 -0.60
C PHE A 143 3.04 -13.68 -1.38
N GLY A 144 2.87 -13.62 -2.69
CA GLY A 144 3.81 -12.93 -3.56
C GLY A 144 3.35 -12.81 -5.00
N VAL A 145 4.24 -12.29 -5.83
CA VAL A 145 4.22 -12.43 -7.29
C VAL A 145 5.11 -13.59 -7.72
#